data_AF-X1GW94-F1
#
_entry.id   AF-X1GW94-F1
#
_cell.length_a   1.000
_cell.length_b   1.000
_cell.length_c   1.000
_cell.angle_alpha   90.00
_cell.angle_beta   90.00
_cell.angle_gamma   90.00
#
_symmetry.space_group_name_H-M   'P 1'
#
loop_
_entity.id
_entity.type
_entity.pdbx_description
1 polymer ?
#
loop_
_entity_poly.entity_id
_entity_poly.type
_entity_poly.pdbx_seq_one_letter_code
_entity_poly.pdbx_strand_id
1 'polypeptide(L)'
;MKVDSVRELVTMIVKDKSLEEEIRKDPAKAIAKITESPLKTDKWIYRIVVSALGLAVLLAVSGGIYLAAKPDTAIPEILIAIGSAAVGALAGLLAPTPGSK
;
A
#
# COMPACT_ATOMS: atom_id res chain seq x y z
N MET A 1 9.00 -1.28 11.35
CA MET A 1 8.25 -2.03 12.37
C MET A 1 7.20 -1.11 12.96
N LYS A 2 5.97 -1.61 13.15
CA LYS A 2 5.03 -1.02 14.10
C LYS A 2 5.37 -1.63 15.46
N VAL A 3 5.37 -0.84 16.52
CA VAL A 3 5.59 -1.36 17.87
C VAL A 3 4.22 -1.63 18.46
N ASP A 4 3.80 -2.89 18.46
CA ASP A 4 2.43 -3.26 18.86
C ASP A 4 2.32 -3.43 20.39
N SER A 5 3.46 -3.49 21.10
CA SER A 5 3.50 -3.57 22.56
C SER A 5 4.72 -2.89 23.15
N VAL A 6 4.56 -2.27 24.32
CA VAL A 6 5.64 -1.71 25.13
C VAL A 6 6.76 -2.73 25.39
N ARG A 7 6.42 -4.03 25.45
CA ARG A 7 7.39 -5.13 25.63
C ARG A 7 8.35 -5.28 24.44
N GLU A 8 7.85 -5.05 23.23
CA GLU A 8 8.64 -5.13 22.00
C GLU A 8 9.58 -3.92 21.88
N LEU A 9 9.12 -2.75 22.31
CA LEU A 9 9.94 -1.55 22.44
C LEU A 9 11.15 -1.79 23.36
N VAL A 10 10.90 -2.36 24.55
CA VAL A 10 11.96 -2.69 25.53
C VAL A 10 12.97 -3.67 24.94
N THR A 11 12.50 -4.65 24.16
CA THR A 11 13.38 -5.64 23.52
C THR A 11 14.27 -5.01 22.43
N MET A 12 13.75 -4.04 21.67
CA MET A 12 14.54 -3.27 20.71
C MET A 12 15.58 -2.39 21.38
N ILE A 13 15.22 -1.71 22.47
CA ILE A 13 16.14 -0.83 23.22
C ILE A 13 17.31 -1.64 23.79
N VAL A 14 17.05 -2.86 24.29
CA VAL A 14 18.09 -3.76 24.82
C VAL A 14 19.01 -4.29 23.72
N LYS A 15 18.48 -4.53 22.50
CA LYS A 15 19.28 -5.02 21.37
C LYS A 15 20.12 -3.94 20.70
N ASP A 16 19.70 -2.68 20.75
CA ASP A 16 20.27 -1.62 19.93
C ASP A 16 20.83 -0.48 20.79
N LYS A 17 22.14 -0.54 21.06
CA LYS A 17 22.87 0.45 21.88
C LYS A 17 22.71 1.89 21.35
N SER A 18 22.51 2.07 20.05
CA SER A 18 22.30 3.39 19.45
C SER A 18 20.94 3.98 19.80
N LEU A 19 19.91 3.14 19.98
CA LEU A 19 18.57 3.59 20.40
C LEU A 19 18.54 3.95 21.89
N GLU A 20 19.31 3.26 22.72
CA GLU A 20 19.44 3.61 24.14
C GLU A 20 20.03 5.02 24.33
N GLU A 21 21.08 5.37 23.57
CA GLU A 21 21.65 6.71 23.61
C GLU A 21 20.71 7.79 23.06
N GLU A 22 19.97 7.51 21.99
CA GLU A 22 19.05 8.46 21.37
C GLU A 22 17.84 8.74 22.29
N ILE A 23 17.32 7.71 22.97
CA ILE A 23 16.25 7.84 23.98
C ILE A 23 16.74 8.57 25.24
N ARG A 24 18.00 8.36 25.67
CA ARG A 24 18.59 9.10 26.80
C ARG A 24 18.73 10.60 26.53
N LYS A 25 19.01 10.99 25.27
CA LYS A 25 19.15 12.40 24.88
C LYS A 25 17.79 13.09 24.71
N ASP A 26 16.86 12.43 24.01
CA ASP A 26 15.51 12.97 23.78
C ASP A 26 14.48 11.84 23.60
N PRO A 27 13.78 11.45 24.69
CA PRO A 27 12.88 10.31 24.67
C PRO A 27 11.65 10.57 23.78
N ALA A 28 11.18 11.81 23.68
CA ALA A 28 9.99 12.15 22.89
C ALA A 28 10.29 12.03 21.39
N LYS A 29 11.46 12.51 20.95
CA LYS A 29 11.87 12.48 19.54
C LYS A 29 12.22 11.07 19.07
N ALA A 30 12.85 10.26 19.94
CA ALA A 30 13.18 8.88 19.63
C ALA A 30 11.92 8.01 19.42
N ILE A 31 10.91 8.16 20.28
CA ILE A 31 9.63 7.43 20.14
C ILE A 31 8.91 7.84 18.85
N ALA A 32 8.90 9.12 18.49
CA ALA A 32 8.31 9.59 17.23
C ALA A 32 8.94 8.93 16.00
N LYS A 33 10.28 8.83 15.96
CA LYS A 33 11.04 8.19 14.89
C LYS A 33 10.80 6.68 14.77
N ILE A 34 10.60 5.99 15.90
CA ILE A 34 10.28 4.54 15.92
C ILE A 34 8.83 4.29 15.44
N THR A 35 7.94 5.25 15.67
CA THR A 35 6.53 5.18 15.25
C THR A 35 6.37 5.51 13.75
N GLU A 36 7.37 6.15 13.12
CA GLU A 36 7.41 6.32 11.68
C GLU A 36 7.63 4.97 10.99
N SER A 37 6.54 4.40 10.48
CA SER A 37 6.57 3.12 9.80
C SER A 37 7.50 3.17 8.57
N PRO A 38 8.46 2.24 8.40
CA PRO A 38 9.37 2.20 7.25
C PRO A 38 8.64 2.02 5.91
N LEU A 39 7.38 1.56 5.92
CA LEU A 39 6.51 1.58 4.73
C LEU A 39 6.23 3.00 4.21
N LYS A 40 6.37 4.05 5.04
CA LYS A 40 6.32 5.44 4.59
C LYS A 40 7.65 5.94 4.00
N THR A 41 8.76 5.29 4.34
CA THR A 41 10.11 5.70 3.92
C THR A 41 10.41 5.25 2.49
N ASP A 42 9.95 4.06 2.08
CA ASP A 42 10.22 3.54 0.73
C ASP A 42 9.07 3.80 -0.26
N LYS A 43 8.96 5.06 -0.69
CA LYS A 43 8.06 5.45 -1.78
C LYS A 43 8.40 4.76 -3.10
N TRP A 44 9.63 4.26 -3.25
CA TRP A 44 10.11 3.64 -4.48
C TRP A 44 9.48 2.26 -4.68
N ILE A 45 9.46 1.43 -3.64
CA ILE A 45 8.75 0.14 -3.65
C ILE A 45 7.27 0.34 -3.96
N TYR A 46 6.60 1.28 -3.28
CA TYR A 46 5.19 1.58 -3.56
C TYR A 46 4.97 1.99 -5.01
N ARG A 47 5.82 2.88 -5.55
CA ARG A 47 5.72 3.34 -6.95
C ARG A 47 5.94 2.22 -7.95
N ILE A 48 6.91 1.34 -7.74
CA ILE A 48 7.21 0.21 -8.65
C ILE A 48 6.05 -0.78 -8.64
N VAL A 49 5.53 -1.14 -7.46
CA VAL A 49 4.43 -2.11 -7.36
C VAL A 49 3.18 -1.55 -8.03
N VAL A 50 2.80 -0.31 -7.70
CA VAL A 50 1.60 0.34 -8.27
C VAL A 50 1.75 0.58 -9.77
N SER A 51 2.93 0.98 -10.25
CA SER A 51 3.15 1.19 -11.70
C SER A 51 3.13 -0.13 -12.47
N ALA A 52 3.71 -1.20 -11.93
CA ALA A 52 3.68 -2.53 -12.54
C ALA A 52 2.25 -3.09 -12.58
N LEU A 53 1.49 -2.97 -11.48
CA LEU A 53 0.08 -3.37 -11.45
C LEU A 53 -0.76 -2.54 -12.42
N GLY A 54 -0.56 -1.22 -12.46
CA GLY A 54 -1.26 -0.33 -13.39
C GLY A 54 -0.97 -0.68 -14.85
N LEU A 55 0.29 -0.95 -15.19
CA LEU A 55 0.68 -1.41 -16.54
C LEU A 55 0.06 -2.76 -16.90
N ALA A 56 0.06 -3.73 -15.99
CA ALA A 56 -0.56 -5.03 -16.23
C ALA A 56 -2.06 -4.90 -16.54
N VAL A 57 -2.77 -4.04 -15.78
CA VAL A 57 -4.19 -3.74 -16.02
C VAL A 57 -4.39 -3.05 -17.37
N LEU A 58 -3.57 -2.04 -17.70
CA LEU A 58 -3.66 -1.35 -18.99
C LEU A 58 -3.44 -2.31 -20.16
N LEU A 59 -2.43 -3.19 -20.09
CA LEU A 59 -2.17 -4.20 -21.12
C LEU A 59 -3.34 -5.19 -21.26
N ALA A 60 -3.90 -5.66 -20.15
CA ALA A 60 -5.05 -6.55 -20.16
C ALA A 60 -6.29 -5.89 -20.80
N VAL A 61 -6.54 -4.62 -20.46
CA VAL A 61 -7.66 -3.85 -21.04
C VAL A 61 -7.44 -3.60 -22.52
N SER A 62 -6.26 -3.12 -22.93
CA SER A 62 -5.94 -2.89 -24.34
C SER A 62 -6.01 -4.17 -25.17
N GLY A 63 -5.50 -5.29 -24.65
CA GLY A 63 -5.59 -6.60 -25.30
C GLY A 63 -7.03 -7.09 -25.44
N GLY A 64 -7.85 -6.91 -24.41
CA GLY A 64 -9.26 -7.27 -24.45
C GLY A 64 -10.09 -6.42 -25.41
N ILE A 65 -9.80 -5.11 -25.50
CA ILE A 65 -10.43 -4.22 -26.50
C ILE A 65 -10.01 -4.63 -27.92
N TYR A 66 -8.73 -4.93 -28.13
CA TYR A 66 -8.23 -5.41 -29.42
C TYR A 66 -8.90 -6.72 -29.85
N LEU A 67 -9.13 -7.62 -28.89
CA LEU A 67 -9.80 -8.90 -29.15
C LEU A 67 -11.31 -8.70 -29.42
N ALA A 68 -11.97 -7.82 -28.67
CA ALA A 68 -13.38 -7.49 -28.86
C ALA A 68 -13.67 -6.73 -30.18
N ALA A 69 -12.65 -6.09 -30.77
CA ALA A 69 -12.77 -5.40 -32.05
C ALA A 69 -12.82 -6.37 -33.26
N LYS A 70 -12.58 -7.68 -33.06
CA LYS A 70 -12.72 -8.70 -34.11
C LYS A 70 -14.18 -9.18 -34.19
N PRO A 71 -14.77 -9.28 -35.39
CA PRO A 71 -16.11 -9.84 -35.55
C PRO A 71 -16.14 -11.29 -35.05
N ASP A 72 -17.22 -11.66 -34.36
CA ASP A 72 -17.49 -12.95 -33.68
C ASP A 72 -16.75 -13.22 -32.35
N THR A 73 -16.14 -12.22 -31.74
CA THR A 73 -15.53 -12.39 -30.40
C THR A 73 -16.42 -11.77 -29.33
N ALA A 74 -17.00 -12.61 -28.46
CA ALA A 74 -17.69 -12.13 -27.26
C ALA A 74 -16.74 -11.27 -26.40
N ILE A 75 -17.30 -10.26 -25.73
CA ILE A 75 -16.51 -9.40 -24.83
C ILE A 75 -15.79 -10.30 -23.82
N PRO A 76 -14.45 -10.26 -23.75
CA PRO A 76 -13.70 -11.13 -22.85
C PRO A 76 -14.11 -10.91 -21.38
N GLU A 77 -14.40 -12.00 -20.64
CA GLU A 77 -14.79 -11.93 -19.22
C GLU A 77 -13.77 -11.17 -18.36
N ILE A 78 -12.49 -11.23 -18.73
CA ILE A 78 -11.40 -10.49 -18.07
C ILE A 78 -11.67 -8.97 -18.07
N LEU A 79 -12.31 -8.43 -19.10
CA LEU A 79 -12.61 -7.00 -19.23
C LEU A 79 -13.73 -6.59 -18.25
N ILE A 80 -14.73 -7.46 -18.10
CA ILE A 80 -15.83 -7.28 -17.14
C ILE A 80 -15.28 -7.35 -15.71
N ALA A 81 -14.44 -8.35 -15.41
CA ALA A 81 -13.83 -8.53 -14.09
C ALA A 81 -12.98 -7.32 -13.67
N ILE A 82 -12.14 -6.79 -14.58
CA ILE A 82 -11.34 -5.59 -14.32
C ILE A 82 -12.22 -4.36 -14.12
N GLY A 83 -13.27 -4.20 -14.94
CA GLY A 83 -14.23 -3.10 -14.81
C GLY A 83 -14.94 -3.12 -13.45
N SER A 84 -15.42 -4.28 -13.00
CA SER A 84 -16.04 -4.44 -11.69
C SER A 84 -15.07 -4.16 -10.54
N ALA A 85 -13.83 -4.63 -10.64
CA ALA A 85 -12.79 -4.35 -9.65
C ALA A 85 -12.47 -2.84 -9.56
N ALA A 86 -12.41 -2.13 -10.70
CA ALA A 86 -12.19 -0.69 -10.75
C ALA A 86 -13.33 0.09 -10.09
N VAL A 87 -14.59 -0.28 -10.37
CA VAL A 87 -15.76 0.32 -9.71
C VAL A 87 -15.72 0.06 -8.20
N GLY A 88 -15.36 -1.16 -7.76
CA GLY A 88 -15.19 -1.48 -6.35
C GLY A 88 -14.10 -0.66 -5.67
N ALA A 89 -12.97 -0.42 -6.33
CA ALA A 89 -11.89 0.43 -5.82
C ALA A 89 -12.31 1.90 -5.71
N LEU A 90 -13.03 2.43 -6.70
CA LEU A 90 -13.60 3.78 -6.64
C LEU A 90 -14.63 3.91 -5.52
N ALA A 91 -15.51 2.92 -5.35
CA ALA A 91 -16.44 2.87 -4.23
C ALA A 91 -15.72 2.84 -2.88
N GLY A 92 -14.61 2.10 -2.77
CA GLY A 92 -13.77 2.08 -1.58
C GLY A 92 -13.09 3.40 -1.26
N LEU A 93 -12.66 4.17 -2.29
CA LEU A 93 -12.07 5.51 -2.11
C LEU A 93 -13.11 6.57 -1.73
N LEU A 94 -14.33 6.46 -2.25
CA LEU A 94 -15.43 7.39 -2.00
C LEU A 94 -16.27 7.01 -0.78
N ALA A 95 -16.08 5.82 -0.22
CA ALA A 95 -16.75 5.40 0.99
C ALA A 95 -16.35 6.32 2.15
N PRO A 96 -17.30 6.90 2.89
CA PRO A 96 -16.99 7.77 4.02
C PRO A 96 -16.20 6.99 5.06
N THR A 97 -15.11 7.58 5.55
CA THR A 97 -14.29 6.97 6.59
C THR A 97 -15.13 6.81 7.86
N PRO A 98 -15.32 5.59 8.39
CA PRO A 98 -16.05 5.39 9.63
C PRO A 98 -15.34 6.14 10.76
N GLY A 99 -15.95 7.21 11.27
CA GLY A 99 -15.40 8.00 12.38
C GLY A 99 -15.22 9.49 12.12
N SER A 100 -15.46 10.00 10.91
CA SER A 100 -15.56 11.46 10.70
C SER A 100 -17.00 11.91 10.98
N LYS A 101 -17.29 12.30 12.23
CA LYS A 101 -18.41 13.19 12.54
C LYS A 101 -17.98 14.63 12.33
#